data_AF-A0A968C1N2-F1
#
_entry.id   AF-A0A968C1N2-F1
#
_cell.length_a   1.000
_cell.length_b   1.000
_cell.length_c   1.000
_cell.angle_alpha   90.00
_cell.angle_beta   90.00
_cell.angle_gamma   90.00
#
_symmetry.space_group_name_H-M   'P 1'
#
loop_
_entity.id
_entity.type
_entity.pdbx_description
1 polymer ?
#
loop_
_entity_poly.entity_id
_entity_poly.type
_entity_poly.pdbx_seq_one_letter_code
_entity_poly.pdbx_strand_id
1 'polypeptide(L)'
;MVLPNSKIAAWFAALAEAGVESIRLGTKEMAFYPERFDDAFLAMLDRFHETWPDVGFRLMIHFNHPDEFLLKGEDGEYLENPNGTPVWNPVTKKAIDGVVSRGWLNVENQAPIIRGINDDPDALRIMQRALYRAGVGNHYFFCGRDIVAYRAFNVPIERAWQILNDSQKGLSGVETHARLSITHYKGKTEVAAVTDEPIPGLPGSENGVVIFKILRSAADAPDRGKVCIVGRNPEAIWFDDYEDRVLFDEAGLFDYVRTKNHAVEASTAV
;
A
#
# COMPACT_ATOMS: atom_id res chain seq x y z
N MET A 1 17.20 -6.95 4.33
CA MET A 1 17.75 -5.71 3.80
C MET A 1 19.15 -6.07 3.41
N VAL A 2 19.28 -6.44 2.14
CA VAL A 2 20.49 -7.10 1.61
C VAL A 2 21.70 -6.15 1.61
N LEU A 3 21.46 -4.83 1.60
CA LEU A 3 22.52 -3.84 1.66
C LEU A 3 23.07 -3.66 3.10
N PRO A 4 24.40 -3.62 3.27
CA PRO A 4 25.01 -3.30 4.55
C PRO A 4 24.78 -1.82 4.91
N ASN A 5 24.86 -1.50 6.20
CA ASN A 5 24.69 -0.13 6.72
C ASN A 5 25.57 0.88 5.98
N SER A 6 26.83 0.55 5.71
CA SER A 6 27.76 1.44 5.00
C SER A 6 27.28 1.84 3.60
N LYS A 7 26.64 0.93 2.85
CA LYS A 7 26.10 1.23 1.53
C LYS A 7 24.85 2.08 1.61
N ILE A 8 23.99 1.82 2.59
CA ILE A 8 22.78 2.62 2.83
C ILE A 8 23.16 4.06 3.21
N ALA A 9 24.08 4.23 4.16
CA ALA A 9 24.58 5.52 4.58
C ALA A 9 25.20 6.31 3.42
N ALA A 10 26.01 5.66 2.58
CA ALA A 10 26.62 6.29 1.41
C ALA A 10 25.56 6.83 0.43
N TRP A 11 24.47 6.10 0.20
CA TRP A 11 23.37 6.58 -0.64
C TRP A 11 22.61 7.73 0.00
N PHE A 12 22.34 7.68 1.31
CA PHE A 12 21.65 8.78 1.99
C PHE A 12 22.47 10.07 1.96
N ALA A 13 23.78 9.98 2.23
CA ALA A 13 24.71 11.10 2.13
C ALA A 13 24.74 11.67 0.71
N ALA A 14 24.94 10.83 -0.31
CA ALA A 14 25.01 11.28 -1.71
C ALA A 14 23.72 11.96 -2.18
N LEU A 15 22.54 11.47 -1.76
CA LEU A 15 21.27 12.11 -2.06
C LEU A 15 21.14 13.47 -1.37
N ALA A 16 21.48 13.55 -0.07
CA ALA A 16 21.41 14.80 0.68
C ALA A 16 22.40 15.85 0.15
N GLU A 17 23.64 15.47 -0.18
CA GLU A 17 24.64 16.34 -0.81
C GLU A 17 24.20 16.86 -2.19
N ALA A 18 23.41 16.07 -2.92
CA ALA A 18 22.82 16.49 -4.19
C ALA A 18 21.59 17.42 -4.02
N GLY A 19 21.23 17.80 -2.80
CA GLY A 19 20.11 18.69 -2.50
C GLY A 19 18.75 17.99 -2.41
N VAL A 20 18.71 16.66 -2.20
CA VAL A 20 17.44 15.95 -1.99
C VAL A 20 16.91 16.19 -0.58
N GLU A 21 15.77 16.87 -0.48
CA GLU A 21 15.14 17.25 0.79
C GLU A 21 14.26 16.16 1.41
N SER A 22 13.91 15.11 0.65
CA SER A 22 13.13 13.99 1.18
C SER A 22 13.60 12.65 0.67
N ILE A 23 13.99 11.78 1.62
CA ILE A 23 14.50 10.44 1.35
C ILE A 23 13.54 9.42 1.94
N ARG A 24 13.28 8.35 1.19
CA ARG A 24 12.44 7.23 1.63
C ARG A 24 13.19 5.92 1.46
N LEU A 25 13.19 5.09 2.50
CA LEU A 25 13.71 3.72 2.44
C LEU A 25 12.54 2.73 2.46
N GLY A 26 12.34 2.01 1.35
CA GLY A 26 11.37 0.92 1.28
C GLY A 26 11.97 -0.42 1.65
N THR A 27 11.34 -1.17 2.54
CA THR A 27 11.84 -2.49 2.98
C THR A 27 10.73 -3.38 3.53
N LYS A 28 10.79 -4.69 3.21
CA LYS A 28 9.99 -5.72 3.89
C LYS A 28 10.76 -6.38 5.05
N GLU A 29 11.98 -5.95 5.31
CA GLU A 29 12.82 -6.57 6.34
C GLU A 29 12.22 -6.47 7.74
N MET A 30 11.42 -5.42 8.01
CA MET A 30 10.75 -5.29 9.31
C MET A 30 9.81 -6.48 9.59
N ALA A 31 9.29 -7.14 8.55
CA ALA A 31 8.49 -8.35 8.67
C ALA A 31 9.33 -9.63 8.66
N PHE A 32 10.37 -9.71 7.83
CA PHE A 32 11.14 -10.95 7.65
C PHE A 32 12.30 -11.13 8.63
N TYR A 33 12.97 -10.05 9.01
CA TYR A 33 14.13 -10.09 9.90
C TYR A 33 14.24 -8.77 10.70
N PRO A 34 13.34 -8.55 11.68
CA PRO A 34 13.30 -7.30 12.45
C PRO A 34 14.62 -6.99 13.19
N GLU A 35 15.44 -8.00 13.50
CA GLU A 35 16.77 -7.84 14.11
C GLU A 35 17.73 -7.02 13.24
N ARG A 36 17.45 -6.85 11.94
CA ARG A 36 18.20 -5.94 11.07
C ARG A 36 18.20 -4.49 11.54
N PHE A 37 17.20 -4.10 12.34
CA PHE A 37 17.05 -2.78 12.94
C PHE A 37 17.69 -2.73 14.33
N ASP A 38 18.96 -3.14 14.40
CA ASP A 38 19.79 -3.16 15.59
C ASP A 38 20.39 -1.79 15.93
N ASP A 39 21.13 -1.71 17.04
CA ASP A 39 21.79 -0.49 17.50
C ASP A 39 22.73 0.11 16.45
N ALA A 40 23.37 -0.73 15.62
CA ALA A 40 24.27 -0.26 14.58
C ALA A 40 23.53 0.41 13.41
N PHE A 41 22.37 -0.15 12.99
CA PHE A 41 21.51 0.45 11.99
C PHE A 41 20.90 1.75 12.51
N LEU A 42 20.40 1.74 13.74
CA LEU A 42 19.79 2.90 14.39
C LEU A 42 20.80 4.04 14.55
N ALA A 43 22.03 3.75 15.02
CA ALA A 43 23.09 4.76 15.13
C ALA A 43 23.55 5.31 13.78
N MET A 44 23.45 4.51 12.70
CA MET A 44 23.70 5.01 11.35
C MET A 44 22.64 6.04 10.93
N LEU A 45 21.35 5.78 11.21
CA LEU A 45 20.28 6.74 10.93
C LEU A 45 20.47 8.03 11.74
N ASP A 46 20.85 7.91 13.02
CA ASP A 46 21.06 9.07 13.88
C ASP A 46 22.19 9.96 13.35
N ARG A 47 23.35 9.37 13.00
CA ARG A 47 24.46 10.13 12.40
C ARG A 47 24.09 10.81 11.08
N PHE A 48 23.25 10.17 10.26
CA PHE A 48 22.73 10.79 9.04
C PHE A 48 21.90 12.03 9.40
N HIS A 49 20.95 11.91 10.32
CA HIS A 49 20.11 13.04 10.72
C HIS A 49 20.89 14.16 11.42
N GLU A 50 21.87 13.84 12.25
CA GLU A 50 22.78 14.83 12.85
C GLU A 50 23.53 15.66 11.80
N THR A 51 23.89 15.02 10.68
CA THR A 51 24.61 15.68 9.57
C THR A 51 23.67 16.47 8.66
N TRP A 52 22.46 15.96 8.42
CA TRP A 52 21.45 16.56 7.55
C TRP A 52 20.08 16.67 8.26
N PRO A 53 19.93 17.56 9.25
CA PRO A 53 18.74 17.61 10.11
C PRO A 53 17.47 18.01 9.35
N ASP A 54 17.60 18.79 8.27
CA ASP A 54 16.47 19.29 7.49
C ASP A 54 15.99 18.29 6.41
N VAL A 55 16.71 17.18 6.19
CA VAL A 55 16.29 16.16 5.22
C VAL A 55 15.21 15.27 5.84
N GLY A 56 14.00 15.37 5.30
CA GLY A 56 12.87 14.58 5.76
C GLY A 56 13.01 13.10 5.39
N PHE A 57 13.08 12.23 6.40
CA PHE A 57 13.22 10.79 6.20
C PHE A 57 11.92 10.02 6.48
N ARG A 58 11.60 9.03 5.61
CA ARG A 58 10.50 8.08 5.86
C ARG A 58 10.95 6.64 5.64
N LEU A 59 10.61 5.78 6.59
CA LEU A 59 10.77 4.34 6.48
C LEU A 59 9.45 3.72 6.00
N MET A 60 9.43 3.21 4.78
CA MET A 60 8.27 2.52 4.20
C MET A 60 8.41 1.02 4.47
N ILE A 61 7.74 0.51 5.50
CA ILE A 61 7.70 -0.91 5.84
C ILE A 61 6.56 -1.63 5.09
N HIS A 62 6.53 -2.96 5.17
CA HIS A 62 5.65 -3.79 4.33
C HIS A 62 5.12 -5.03 5.08
N PHE A 63 4.32 -4.78 6.10
CA PHE A 63 3.47 -5.79 6.74
C PHE A 63 2.19 -6.02 5.94
N ASN A 64 1.87 -7.27 5.66
CA ASN A 64 0.69 -7.69 4.90
C ASN A 64 -0.42 -8.26 5.78
N HIS A 65 -0.07 -8.90 6.89
CA HIS A 65 -1.02 -9.57 7.77
C HIS A 65 -0.58 -9.40 9.24
N PRO A 66 -1.51 -9.31 10.21
CA PRO A 66 -1.11 -9.14 11.61
C PRO A 66 -0.26 -10.30 12.16
N ASP A 67 -0.41 -11.52 11.63
CA ASP A 67 0.45 -12.68 11.95
C ASP A 67 1.96 -12.42 11.74
N GLU A 68 2.33 -11.46 10.89
CA GLU A 68 3.75 -11.14 10.67
C GLU A 68 4.37 -10.41 11.90
N PHE A 69 3.57 -9.90 12.84
CA PHE A 69 4.08 -9.11 13.98
C PHE A 69 3.30 -9.23 15.29
N LEU A 70 2.16 -9.89 15.32
CA LEU A 70 1.37 -10.18 16.52
C LEU A 70 1.47 -11.66 16.89
N LEU A 71 1.35 -11.95 18.18
CA LEU A 71 1.35 -13.32 18.69
C LEU A 71 -0.07 -13.88 18.76
N LYS A 72 -0.21 -15.16 18.42
CA LYS A 72 -1.44 -15.93 18.56
C LYS A 72 -1.30 -16.99 19.65
N GLY A 73 -2.42 -17.30 20.31
CA GLY A 73 -2.55 -18.42 21.23
C GLY A 73 -2.69 -19.76 20.50
N GLU A 74 -2.78 -20.85 21.26
CA GLU A 74 -3.00 -22.20 20.71
C GLU A 74 -4.39 -22.35 20.04
N ASP A 75 -5.35 -21.50 20.42
CA ASP A 75 -6.69 -21.41 19.86
C ASP A 75 -6.74 -20.66 18.51
N GLY A 76 -5.63 -20.07 18.08
CA GLY A 76 -5.53 -19.30 16.84
C GLY A 76 -5.94 -17.82 16.98
N GLU A 77 -6.40 -17.41 18.15
CA GLU A 77 -6.77 -16.02 18.45
C GLU A 77 -5.54 -15.19 18.80
N TYR A 78 -5.57 -13.89 18.51
CA TYR A 78 -4.47 -13.01 18.91
C TYR A 78 -4.43 -12.86 20.42
N LEU A 79 -3.25 -13.03 21.01
CA LEU A 79 -3.04 -12.78 22.43
C LEU A 79 -3.28 -11.30 22.73
N GLU A 80 -3.87 -11.01 23.89
CA GLU A 80 -4.15 -9.65 24.33
C GLU A 80 -3.39 -9.30 25.61
N ASN A 81 -2.95 -8.04 25.69
CA ASN A 81 -2.50 -7.43 26.93
C ASN A 81 -3.70 -7.18 27.86
N PRO A 82 -3.49 -6.93 29.17
CA PRO A 82 -4.58 -6.66 30.12
C PRO A 82 -5.51 -5.49 29.75
N ASN A 83 -5.07 -4.60 28.86
CA ASN A 83 -5.85 -3.46 28.35
C ASN A 83 -6.59 -3.76 27.03
N GLY A 84 -6.62 -5.02 26.58
CA GLY A 84 -7.28 -5.46 25.34
C GLY A 84 -6.56 -5.04 24.05
N THR A 85 -5.26 -4.70 24.11
CA THR A 85 -4.47 -4.50 22.89
C THR A 85 -3.73 -5.79 22.50
N PRO A 86 -3.55 -6.07 21.21
CA PRO A 86 -2.82 -7.27 20.79
C PRO A 86 -1.37 -7.29 21.30
N VAL A 87 -0.88 -8.48 21.65
CA VAL A 87 0.50 -8.72 22.05
C VAL A 87 1.36 -8.79 20.79
N TRP A 88 2.35 -7.92 20.73
CA TRP A 88 3.34 -7.91 19.65
C TRP A 88 4.39 -9.01 19.84
N ASN A 89 4.91 -9.54 18.74
CA ASN A 89 6.16 -10.28 18.76
C ASN A 89 7.25 -9.37 19.35
N PRO A 90 7.97 -9.80 20.41
CA PRO A 90 8.91 -8.94 21.13
C PRO A 90 10.09 -8.48 20.28
N VAL A 91 10.53 -9.31 19.33
CA VAL A 91 11.63 -8.97 18.40
C VAL A 91 11.19 -7.84 17.47
N THR A 92 10.01 -7.98 16.86
CA THR A 92 9.43 -6.96 15.98
C THR A 92 9.11 -5.68 16.76
N LYS A 93 8.57 -5.80 17.98
CA LYS A 93 8.25 -4.65 18.83
C LYS A 93 9.49 -3.83 19.16
N LYS A 94 10.61 -4.48 19.51
CA LYS A 94 11.89 -3.81 19.77
C LYS A 94 12.38 -3.02 18.55
N ALA A 95 12.31 -3.62 17.36
CA ALA A 95 12.71 -2.97 16.11
C ALA A 95 11.84 -1.74 15.78
N ILE A 96 10.52 -1.87 15.92
CA ILE A 96 9.55 -0.78 15.72
C ILE A 96 9.79 0.36 16.73
N ASP A 97 9.92 0.05 18.01
CA ASP A 97 10.18 1.05 19.05
C ASP A 97 11.51 1.78 18.82
N GLY A 98 12.52 1.03 18.34
CA GLY A 98 13.79 1.60 17.89
C GLY A 98 13.56 2.68 16.85
N VAL A 99 12.86 2.40 15.75
CA VAL A 99 12.68 3.41 14.69
C VAL A 99 11.69 4.52 15.08
N VAL A 100 10.59 4.21 15.76
CA VAL A 100 9.51 5.17 16.08
C VAL A 100 9.90 6.15 17.19
N SER A 101 10.75 5.74 18.14
CA SER A 101 11.22 6.65 19.21
C SER A 101 12.03 7.84 18.68
N ARG A 102 12.49 7.78 17.43
CA ARG A 102 13.17 8.88 16.73
C ARG A 102 12.13 9.80 16.10
N GLY A 103 11.68 10.81 16.83
CA GLY A 103 10.59 11.71 16.39
C GLY A 103 10.83 12.46 15.06
N TRP A 104 12.05 12.46 14.52
CA TRP A 104 12.36 12.99 13.18
C TRP A 104 12.05 12.01 12.03
N LEU A 105 11.88 10.73 12.36
CA LEU A 105 11.64 9.63 11.42
C LEU A 105 10.14 9.30 11.38
N ASN A 106 9.55 9.30 10.18
CA ASN A 106 8.18 8.82 9.99
C ASN A 106 8.19 7.37 9.48
N VAL A 107 7.45 6.48 10.14
CA VAL A 107 7.29 5.08 9.71
C VAL A 107 5.92 4.90 9.11
N GLU A 108 5.87 4.33 7.92
CA GLU A 108 4.64 4.13 7.15
C GLU A 108 4.58 2.69 6.66
N ASN A 109 3.44 2.03 6.82
CA ASN A 109 3.19 0.73 6.24
C ASN A 109 2.46 0.85 4.90
N GLN A 110 2.82 -0.01 3.96
CA GLN A 110 2.10 -0.16 2.71
C GLN A 110 1.97 -1.66 2.39
N ALA A 111 0.83 -2.10 1.86
CA ALA A 111 0.55 -3.52 1.67
C ALA A 111 -0.35 -3.78 0.45
N PRO A 112 -0.07 -4.74 -0.45
CA PRO A 112 -1.06 -5.23 -1.38
C PRO A 112 -2.17 -5.99 -0.65
N ILE A 113 -3.38 -5.97 -1.21
CA ILE A 113 -4.44 -6.91 -0.86
C ILE A 113 -4.26 -8.14 -1.75
N ILE A 114 -4.02 -9.28 -1.11
CA ILE A 114 -3.61 -10.55 -1.70
C ILE A 114 -4.65 -11.61 -1.35
N ARG A 115 -5.14 -12.29 -2.38
CA ARG A 115 -6.12 -13.38 -2.27
C ARG A 115 -5.59 -14.50 -1.36
N GLY A 116 -6.39 -14.91 -0.39
CA GLY A 116 -6.08 -15.99 0.55
C GLY A 116 -5.00 -15.64 1.58
N ILE A 117 -4.57 -14.38 1.68
CA ILE A 117 -3.56 -13.93 2.65
C ILE A 117 -4.12 -12.83 3.55
N ASN A 118 -4.60 -11.74 2.96
CA ASN A 118 -5.11 -10.58 3.72
C ASN A 118 -6.32 -9.93 3.05
N ASP A 119 -7.04 -10.67 2.20
CA ASP A 119 -8.34 -10.31 1.63
C ASP A 119 -9.49 -10.47 2.62
N ASP A 120 -9.22 -10.10 3.87
CA ASP A 120 -10.10 -10.17 5.03
C ASP A 120 -10.19 -8.79 5.72
N PRO A 121 -11.38 -8.16 5.75
CA PRO A 121 -11.58 -6.87 6.41
C PRO A 121 -11.16 -6.85 7.88
N ASP A 122 -11.36 -7.94 8.63
CA ASP A 122 -11.07 -7.97 10.06
C ASP A 122 -9.56 -8.06 10.32
N ALA A 123 -8.83 -8.89 9.55
CA ALA A 123 -7.37 -8.91 9.57
C ALA A 123 -6.77 -7.53 9.25
N LEU A 124 -7.27 -6.85 8.20
CA LEU A 124 -6.81 -5.50 7.86
C LEU A 124 -7.14 -4.48 8.96
N ARG A 125 -8.29 -4.59 9.63
CA ARG A 125 -8.66 -3.71 10.74
C ARG A 125 -7.70 -3.86 11.92
N ILE A 126 -7.41 -5.11 12.30
CA ILE A 126 -6.48 -5.44 13.39
C ILE A 126 -5.10 -4.87 13.06
N MET A 127 -4.61 -5.12 11.84
CA MET A 127 -3.31 -4.63 11.40
C MET A 127 -3.22 -3.10 11.43
N GLN A 128 -4.18 -2.41 10.83
CA GLN A 128 -4.21 -0.94 10.77
C GLN A 128 -4.16 -0.33 12.17
N ARG A 129 -4.99 -0.83 13.09
CA ARG A 129 -5.05 -0.35 14.48
C ARG A 129 -3.75 -0.63 15.24
N ALA A 130 -3.24 -1.85 15.14
CA ALA A 130 -2.04 -2.25 15.86
C ALA A 130 -0.83 -1.41 15.42
N LEU A 131 -0.63 -1.26 14.10
CA LEU A 131 0.42 -0.43 13.52
C LEU A 131 0.31 1.03 13.96
N TYR A 132 -0.88 1.62 13.85
CA TYR A 132 -1.08 3.02 14.21
C TYR A 132 -0.77 3.28 15.70
N ARG A 133 -1.21 2.40 16.59
CA ARG A 133 -0.90 2.48 18.03
C ARG A 133 0.58 2.30 18.36
N ALA A 134 1.33 1.65 17.49
CA ALA A 134 2.78 1.52 17.59
C ALA A 134 3.55 2.68 16.94
N GLY A 135 2.85 3.72 16.44
CA GLY A 135 3.46 4.88 15.78
C GLY A 135 3.80 4.66 14.31
N VAL A 136 3.16 3.67 13.66
CA VAL A 136 3.31 3.40 12.23
C VAL A 136 2.05 3.81 11.48
N GLY A 137 2.19 4.74 10.54
CA GLY A 137 1.09 5.18 9.67
C GLY A 137 0.66 4.11 8.67
N ASN A 138 -0.59 4.18 8.20
CA ASN A 138 -1.12 3.27 7.18
C ASN A 138 -1.22 4.02 5.85
N HIS A 139 -0.21 3.88 4.98
CA HIS A 139 -0.08 4.72 3.80
C HIS A 139 -0.96 4.27 2.64
N TYR A 140 -0.73 3.06 2.12
CA TYR A 140 -1.46 2.51 0.99
C TYR A 140 -1.78 1.04 1.19
N PHE A 141 -3.01 0.69 0.80
CA PHE A 141 -3.29 -0.66 0.34
C PHE A 141 -3.22 -0.68 -1.19
N PHE A 142 -2.68 -1.74 -1.78
CA PHE A 142 -2.56 -1.84 -3.24
C PHE A 142 -3.48 -2.89 -3.83
N CYS A 143 -4.16 -2.53 -4.93
CA CYS A 143 -4.70 -3.52 -5.85
C CYS A 143 -3.54 -4.32 -6.48
N GLY A 144 -3.82 -5.57 -6.82
CA GLY A 144 -2.84 -6.42 -7.47
C GLY A 144 -2.40 -5.88 -8.84
N ARG A 145 -1.15 -6.17 -9.21
CA ARG A 145 -0.56 -5.72 -10.48
C ARG A 145 -0.70 -6.80 -11.55
N ASP A 146 -0.92 -6.39 -12.79
CA ASP A 146 -0.82 -7.31 -13.93
C ASP A 146 0.65 -7.67 -14.20
N ILE A 147 1.08 -8.78 -13.60
CA ILE A 147 2.37 -9.45 -13.80
C ILE A 147 2.12 -10.92 -14.14
N VAL A 148 3.15 -11.65 -14.58
CA VAL A 148 3.01 -13.09 -14.87
C VAL A 148 2.42 -13.82 -13.64
N ALA A 149 1.37 -14.61 -13.87
CA ALA A 149 0.61 -15.36 -12.86
C ALA A 149 -0.23 -14.52 -11.86
N TYR A 150 -0.50 -13.24 -12.15
CA TYR A 150 -1.27 -12.35 -11.26
C TYR A 150 -2.65 -12.87 -10.84
N ARG A 151 -3.33 -13.64 -11.70
CA ARG A 151 -4.66 -14.19 -11.43
C ARG A 151 -4.72 -15.08 -10.18
N ALA A 152 -3.59 -15.68 -9.78
CA ALA A 152 -3.54 -16.54 -8.61
C ALA A 152 -3.65 -15.76 -7.28
N PHE A 153 -3.26 -14.49 -7.26
CA PHE A 153 -3.16 -13.69 -6.02
C PHE A 153 -3.90 -12.35 -6.08
N ASN A 154 -4.34 -11.88 -7.25
CA ASN A 154 -5.13 -10.66 -7.34
C ASN A 154 -6.56 -10.87 -6.81
N VAL A 155 -7.02 -9.88 -6.06
CA VAL A 155 -8.42 -9.68 -5.69
C VAL A 155 -9.05 -8.70 -6.69
N PRO A 156 -10.30 -8.91 -7.16
CA PRO A 156 -10.97 -7.93 -8.00
C PRO A 156 -10.98 -6.53 -7.37
N ILE A 157 -10.82 -5.49 -8.19
CA ILE A 157 -10.59 -4.11 -7.75
C ILE A 157 -11.71 -3.62 -6.84
N GLU A 158 -12.96 -3.87 -7.22
CA GLU A 158 -14.15 -3.48 -6.44
C GLU A 158 -14.23 -4.25 -5.12
N ARG A 159 -13.83 -5.54 -5.14
CA ARG A 159 -13.78 -6.35 -3.91
C ARG A 159 -12.68 -5.86 -2.97
N ALA A 160 -11.50 -5.53 -3.48
CA ALA A 160 -10.42 -4.92 -2.71
C ALA A 160 -10.85 -3.57 -2.11
N TRP A 161 -11.60 -2.76 -2.87
CA TRP A 161 -12.18 -1.51 -2.38
C TRP A 161 -13.15 -1.76 -1.23
N GLN A 162 -14.06 -2.73 -1.38
CA GLN A 162 -15.00 -3.09 -0.34
C GLN A 162 -14.29 -3.59 0.92
N ILE A 163 -13.29 -4.48 0.79
CA ILE A 163 -12.52 -5.01 1.91
C ILE A 163 -11.85 -3.88 2.69
N LEU A 164 -11.20 -2.93 2.01
CA LEU A 164 -10.57 -1.80 2.68
C LEU A 164 -11.59 -0.94 3.43
N ASN A 165 -12.71 -0.59 2.79
CA ASN A 165 -13.76 0.22 3.41
C ASN A 165 -14.38 -0.49 4.62
N ASP A 166 -14.63 -1.80 4.53
CA ASP A 166 -15.14 -2.60 5.63
C ASP A 166 -14.13 -2.72 6.77
N SER A 167 -12.83 -2.85 6.46
CA SER A 167 -11.76 -2.89 7.47
C SER A 167 -11.70 -1.59 8.28
N GLN A 168 -12.02 -0.46 7.65
CA GLN A 168 -11.96 0.85 8.28
C GLN A 168 -13.18 1.17 9.14
N LYS A 169 -14.27 0.38 9.04
CA LYS A 169 -15.40 0.49 9.97
C LYS A 169 -14.92 0.22 11.40
N GLY A 170 -15.27 1.12 12.34
CA GLY A 170 -14.91 0.99 13.75
C GLY A 170 -13.48 1.41 14.10
N LEU A 171 -12.67 1.86 13.14
CA LEU A 171 -11.42 2.56 13.39
C LEU A 171 -11.70 4.07 13.61
N SER A 172 -10.81 4.75 14.31
CA SER A 172 -10.85 6.21 14.45
C SER A 172 -10.44 6.91 13.15
N GLY A 173 -10.86 8.16 12.95
CA GLY A 173 -10.56 8.89 11.71
C GLY A 173 -9.06 9.02 11.39
N VAL A 174 -8.20 8.99 12.40
CA VAL A 174 -6.74 9.03 12.22
C VAL A 174 -6.16 7.65 11.86
N GLU A 175 -6.84 6.56 12.21
CA GLU A 175 -6.48 5.20 11.79
C GLU A 175 -6.95 4.91 10.35
N THR A 176 -7.98 5.60 9.84
CA THR A 176 -8.62 5.36 8.53
C THR A 176 -8.16 6.31 7.41
N HIS A 177 -6.86 6.63 7.32
CA HIS A 177 -6.34 7.49 6.25
C HIS A 177 -5.73 6.72 5.07
N ALA A 178 -5.60 5.40 5.18
CA ALA A 178 -5.05 4.55 4.13
C ALA A 178 -5.98 4.56 2.91
N ARG A 179 -5.37 4.68 1.71
CA ARG A 179 -6.10 4.68 0.44
C ARG A 179 -5.87 3.39 -0.32
N LEU A 180 -6.88 2.94 -1.07
CA LEU A 180 -6.69 1.86 -2.04
C LEU A 180 -6.08 2.43 -3.31
N SER A 181 -4.84 2.05 -3.59
CA SER A 181 -4.09 2.52 -4.74
C SER A 181 -3.89 1.42 -5.77
N ILE A 182 -4.01 1.79 -7.04
CA ILE A 182 -3.65 0.98 -8.19
C ILE A 182 -2.60 1.73 -9.00
N THR A 183 -1.65 0.99 -9.58
CA THR A 183 -0.54 1.59 -10.34
C THR A 183 -0.94 1.81 -11.79
N HIS A 184 -0.55 2.95 -12.33
CA HIS A 184 -0.78 3.32 -13.71
C HIS A 184 0.45 4.01 -14.30
N TYR A 185 0.57 4.10 -15.63
CA TYR A 185 1.73 4.77 -16.26
C TYR A 185 1.78 6.27 -15.95
N LYS A 186 0.60 6.89 -15.73
CA LYS A 186 0.49 8.28 -15.25
C LYS A 186 0.87 8.47 -13.78
N GLY A 187 1.03 7.37 -13.02
CA GLY A 187 1.43 7.38 -11.62
C GLY A 187 0.50 6.54 -10.72
N LYS A 188 0.26 7.02 -9.49
CA LYS A 188 -0.61 6.30 -8.55
C LYS A 188 -2.04 6.82 -8.67
N THR A 189 -2.97 5.90 -8.85
CA THR A 189 -4.40 6.16 -8.93
C THR A 189 -5.08 5.56 -7.72
N GLU A 190 -6.08 6.24 -7.18
CA GLU A 190 -6.96 5.75 -6.12
C GLU A 190 -8.20 5.12 -6.74
N VAL A 191 -8.64 3.99 -6.20
CA VAL A 191 -10.03 3.55 -6.35
C VAL A 191 -10.83 4.36 -5.34
N ALA A 192 -11.35 5.52 -5.76
CA ALA A 192 -11.88 6.52 -4.85
C ALA A 192 -13.28 6.13 -4.34
N ALA A 193 -14.12 5.61 -5.23
CA ALA A 193 -15.47 5.18 -4.88
C ALA A 193 -15.96 4.07 -5.81
N VAL A 194 -16.86 3.24 -5.28
CA VAL A 194 -17.68 2.30 -6.02
C VAL A 194 -19.13 2.56 -5.61
N THR A 195 -20.04 2.73 -6.57
CA THR A 195 -21.47 2.95 -6.32
C THR A 195 -22.28 1.78 -6.84
N ASP A 196 -23.45 1.53 -6.24
CA ASP A 196 -24.39 0.47 -6.65
C ASP A 196 -25.62 1.01 -7.40
N GLU A 197 -25.85 2.32 -7.36
CA GLU A 197 -27.03 2.98 -7.94
C GLU A 197 -26.72 3.74 -9.23
N PRO A 198 -27.70 3.85 -10.15
CA PRO A 198 -27.56 4.64 -11.36
C PRO A 198 -27.36 6.12 -11.08
N ILE A 199 -26.56 6.77 -11.92
CA ILE A 199 -26.41 8.23 -11.91
C ILE A 199 -27.42 8.82 -12.90
N PRO A 200 -28.42 9.60 -12.43
CA PRO A 200 -29.41 10.20 -13.32
C PRO A 200 -28.75 11.04 -14.42
N GLY A 201 -29.06 10.74 -15.67
CA GLY A 201 -28.52 11.44 -16.85
C GLY A 201 -27.15 10.94 -17.34
N LEU A 202 -26.59 9.88 -16.78
CA LEU A 202 -25.36 9.25 -17.25
C LEU A 202 -25.64 7.82 -17.81
N PRO A 203 -25.75 7.66 -19.14
CA PRO A 203 -25.88 6.34 -19.77
C PRO A 203 -24.69 5.42 -19.42
N GLY A 204 -24.93 4.12 -19.23
CA GLY A 204 -23.89 3.16 -18.87
C GLY A 204 -23.61 3.06 -17.36
N SER A 205 -24.28 3.88 -16.55
CA SER A 205 -24.19 3.84 -15.08
C SER A 205 -25.28 2.99 -14.44
N GLU A 206 -26.07 2.22 -15.19
CA GLU A 206 -27.30 1.57 -14.70
C GLU A 206 -27.08 0.67 -13.48
N ASN A 207 -25.88 0.11 -13.35
CA ASN A 207 -25.46 -0.75 -12.23
C ASN A 207 -24.51 -0.04 -11.24
N GLY A 208 -24.41 1.29 -11.32
CA GLY A 208 -23.41 2.10 -10.63
C GLY A 208 -22.11 2.28 -11.42
N VAL A 209 -21.12 2.88 -10.77
CA VAL A 209 -19.83 3.24 -11.37
C VAL A 209 -18.65 2.95 -10.45
N VAL A 210 -17.45 2.90 -11.03
CA VAL A 210 -16.18 2.99 -10.31
C VAL A 210 -15.55 4.34 -10.64
N ILE A 211 -15.10 5.04 -9.60
CA ILE A 211 -14.44 6.35 -9.73
C ILE A 211 -12.98 6.20 -9.37
N PHE A 212 -12.11 6.46 -10.35
CA PHE A 212 -10.67 6.53 -10.16
C PHE A 212 -10.22 7.99 -10.03
N LYS A 213 -9.19 8.24 -9.21
CA LYS A 213 -8.62 9.59 -9.01
C LYS A 213 -7.09 9.54 -9.01
N ILE A 214 -6.43 10.41 -9.77
CA ILE A 214 -4.96 10.50 -9.75
C ILE A 214 -4.50 11.06 -8.40
N LEU A 215 -3.74 10.27 -7.64
CA LEU A 215 -3.13 10.67 -6.38
C LEU A 215 -1.78 11.36 -6.57
N ARG A 216 -0.99 10.84 -7.50
CA ARG A 216 0.37 11.29 -7.79
C ARG A 216 0.66 11.05 -9.26
N SER A 217 1.13 12.08 -9.94
CA SER A 217 1.66 12.03 -11.30
C SER A 217 3.08 12.61 -11.36
N ALA A 218 3.74 12.47 -12.50
CA ALA A 218 5.13 12.90 -12.69
C ALA A 218 5.28 14.43 -12.72
N ALA A 219 6.52 14.90 -12.62
CA ALA A 219 6.89 16.32 -12.68
C ALA A 219 6.12 17.18 -11.65
N ASP A 220 5.50 18.27 -12.12
CA ASP A 220 4.65 19.20 -11.36
C ASP A 220 3.24 18.65 -11.04
N ALA A 221 3.00 17.38 -11.39
CA ALA A 221 1.77 16.65 -11.13
C ALA A 221 0.49 17.31 -11.71
N PRO A 222 0.46 17.67 -13.02
CA PRO A 222 -0.64 18.43 -13.63
C PRO A 222 -1.96 17.66 -13.66
N ASP A 223 -1.90 16.33 -13.59
CA ASP A 223 -3.08 15.46 -13.55
C ASP A 223 -3.57 15.15 -12.13
N ARG A 224 -2.89 15.63 -11.09
CA ARG A 224 -3.27 15.33 -9.70
C ARG A 224 -4.70 15.79 -9.42
N GLY A 225 -5.53 14.86 -8.96
CA GLY A 225 -6.92 15.12 -8.64
C GLY A 225 -7.90 14.90 -9.80
N LYS A 226 -7.43 14.77 -11.04
CA LYS A 226 -8.29 14.40 -12.17
C LYS A 226 -8.89 13.01 -11.95
N VAL A 227 -10.09 12.82 -12.49
CA VAL A 227 -10.88 11.60 -12.30
C VAL A 227 -11.16 10.87 -13.61
N CYS A 228 -11.41 9.57 -13.47
CA CYS A 228 -12.00 8.73 -14.51
C CYS A 228 -13.17 7.97 -13.89
N ILE A 229 -14.28 7.88 -14.62
CA ILE A 229 -15.50 7.19 -14.23
C ILE A 229 -15.77 6.11 -15.26
N VAL A 230 -15.93 4.88 -14.78
CA VAL A 230 -16.22 3.69 -15.59
C VAL A 230 -17.46 2.98 -15.04
N GLY A 231 -18.18 2.24 -15.89
CA GLY A 231 -19.22 1.32 -15.44
C GLY A 231 -18.64 0.20 -14.57
N ARG A 232 -19.46 -0.42 -13.72
CA ARG A 232 -19.03 -1.54 -12.85
C ARG A 232 -18.51 -2.73 -13.64
N ASN A 233 -17.51 -3.41 -13.09
CA ASN A 233 -17.04 -4.72 -13.48
C ASN A 233 -16.55 -5.48 -12.22
N PRO A 234 -17.43 -6.29 -11.57
CA PRO A 234 -17.07 -7.01 -10.34
C PRO A 234 -15.91 -8.00 -10.50
N GLU A 235 -15.61 -8.43 -11.73
CA GLU A 235 -14.54 -9.37 -12.04
C GLU A 235 -13.25 -8.68 -12.48
N ALA A 236 -13.22 -7.35 -12.56
CA ALA A 236 -12.04 -6.60 -12.99
C ALA A 236 -10.90 -6.79 -12.00
N ILE A 237 -9.79 -7.33 -12.49
CA ILE A 237 -8.56 -7.58 -11.75
C ILE A 237 -7.44 -6.61 -12.17
N TRP A 238 -7.65 -5.87 -13.26
CA TRP A 238 -6.77 -4.81 -13.74
C TRP A 238 -7.55 -3.66 -14.41
N PHE A 239 -6.88 -2.53 -14.66
CA PHE A 239 -7.46 -1.34 -15.30
C PHE A 239 -8.13 -1.65 -16.64
N ASP A 240 -7.45 -2.41 -17.49
CA ASP A 240 -7.90 -2.71 -18.86
C ASP A 240 -9.24 -3.46 -18.89
N ASP A 241 -9.62 -4.13 -17.79
CA ASP A 241 -10.92 -4.80 -17.67
C ASP A 241 -12.11 -3.79 -17.61
N TYR A 242 -11.84 -2.48 -17.62
CA TYR A 242 -12.83 -1.40 -17.70
C TYR A 242 -12.82 -0.64 -19.05
N GLU A 243 -11.94 -0.99 -20.00
CA GLU A 243 -11.75 -0.24 -21.26
C GLU A 243 -13.04 -0.16 -22.10
N ASP A 244 -13.88 -1.19 -22.05
CA ASP A 244 -15.15 -1.28 -22.77
C ASP A 244 -16.31 -0.48 -22.14
N ARG A 245 -16.10 0.12 -20.96
CA ARG A 245 -17.13 0.77 -20.16
C ARG A 245 -16.70 2.11 -19.58
N VAL A 246 -15.80 2.81 -20.26
CA VAL A 246 -15.40 4.18 -19.89
C VAL A 246 -16.57 5.14 -20.14
N LEU A 247 -16.98 5.86 -19.08
CA LEU A 247 -18.09 6.83 -19.12
C LEU A 247 -17.57 8.27 -19.16
N PHE A 248 -16.45 8.52 -18.49
CA PHE A 248 -15.76 9.81 -18.44
C PHE A 248 -14.28 9.61 -18.12
N ASP A 249 -13.36 10.24 -18.85
CA ASP A 249 -11.93 10.07 -18.62
C ASP A 249 -11.13 11.37 -18.78
N GLU A 250 -11.35 12.33 -17.87
CA GLU A 250 -10.53 13.54 -17.81
C GLU A 250 -9.07 13.24 -17.41
N ALA A 251 -8.87 12.19 -16.60
CA ALA A 251 -7.55 11.73 -16.20
C ALA A 251 -6.76 11.11 -17.37
N GLY A 252 -7.43 10.72 -18.45
CA GLY A 252 -6.87 9.99 -19.59
C GLY A 252 -6.23 8.68 -19.16
N LEU A 253 -6.87 7.93 -18.27
CA LEU A 253 -6.41 6.62 -17.85
C LEU A 253 -6.45 5.61 -19.00
N PHE A 254 -7.35 5.76 -19.96
CA PHE A 254 -7.57 4.82 -21.06
C PHE A 254 -7.05 5.33 -22.42
N ASP A 255 -6.42 6.51 -22.45
CA ASP A 255 -5.84 7.12 -23.66
C ASP A 255 -4.56 6.44 -24.18
N TYR A 256 -4.22 5.25 -23.69
CA TYR A 256 -2.97 4.56 -24.02
C TYR A 256 -3.25 3.18 -24.62
N VAL A 257 -2.60 2.89 -25.74
CA VAL A 257 -2.60 1.55 -26.30
C VAL A 257 -1.54 0.74 -25.58
N ARG A 258 -1.95 -0.20 -24.73
CA ARG A 258 -1.04 -1.20 -24.19
C ARG A 258 -0.47 -2.01 -25.36
N THR A 259 0.84 -2.27 -25.38
CA THR A 259 1.46 -3.15 -26.38
C THR A 259 0.67 -4.43 -26.48
N LYS A 260 0.13 -4.73 -27.68
CA LYS A 260 -0.80 -5.84 -27.94
C LYS A 260 -0.44 -7.08 -27.13
N ASN A 261 -1.42 -7.63 -26.42
CA ASN A 261 -1.32 -8.93 -25.78
C ASN A 261 -0.82 -9.94 -26.82
N HIS A 262 0.41 -10.44 -26.66
CA HIS A 262 0.80 -11.68 -27.30
C HIS A 262 -0.05 -12.76 -26.65
N ALA A 263 -1.16 -13.13 -27.30
CA ALA A 263 -1.88 -14.33 -26.96
C ALA A 263 -0.85 -15.46 -26.97
N VAL A 264 -0.60 -16.05 -25.80
CA VAL A 264 0.17 -17.28 -25.71
C VAL A 264 -0.71 -18.32 -26.39
N GLU A 265 -0.39 -18.63 -27.66
CA GLU A 265 -1.02 -19.73 -28.37
C GLU A 265 -0.81 -20.99 -27.52
N ALA A 266 -1.90 -21.55 -27.03
CA ALA A 266 -1.90 -22.84 -26.40
C ALA A 266 -1.48 -23.85 -27.47
N SER A 267 -0.20 -24.23 -27.46
CA SER A 267 0.32 -25.36 -28.20
C SER A 267 -0.39 -26.61 -27.70
N THR A 268 -1.45 -27.02 -28.38
CA THR A 268 -1.99 -28.38 -28.31
C THR A 268 -0.95 -29.32 -28.92
N ALA A 269 -0.09 -29.88 -28.07
CA ALA A 269 0.71 -31.04 -28.41
C ALA A 269 -0.21 -32.26 -28.40
N VAL A 270 -0.36 -32.88 -29.58
CA VAL A 270 -0.89 -34.23 -29.80
C VAL A 270 0.18 -35.25 -29.50
#